data_AF-A0A0B7AD33-F1
#
_entry.id   AF-A0A0B7AD33-F1
#
_cell.length_a   1.000
_cell.length_b   1.000
_cell.length_c   1.000
_cell.angle_alpha   90.00
_cell.angle_beta   90.00
_cell.angle_gamma   90.00
#
_symmetry.space_group_name_H-M   'P 1'
#
loop_
_entity.id
_entity.type
_entity.pdbx_description
1 polymer ?
#
loop_
_entity_poly.entity_id
_entity_poly.type
_entity_poly.pdbx_seq_one_letter_code
_entity_poly.pdbx_strand_id
1 'polypeptide(L)'
;HYSSRYKRAVTLPATYNIDILPVVDSTLYDRFYNINNGDINLTINNIADYLAVLFASVGMRFNTLALETRTLKIRMISPLVLTTSNQLPYTASDLENENGVSKINAETLLRLFKNWLIGNKNLVPNDHAMFFTAVKIYGGLDSGIKFNITKGLAYVGTMCKAGGNSSSVVEDKGAYQSEGVAAHELGHCLGSRHDGENNVCFSADRYIMSDSSYPETDSNALHPWRFSSCSSTYVLSLLESLETNNALLQGCLINATGSIEVGDYTVSADVQCQLFYGELSYVCRNSSKASLEDLCDEFYCSIPGTSMCERMIAATGTCCGYQKKCYQGQCVDAAQGQCNINQICPFGDQKGVVLDGKTCADLPSTFCYDNAVYLRCCKTCEKYKTDRQGCTYGDKQLNCNANECGSTFTSGDFQSLAYNFVCCSTCKSDCTDAENLWLSSGTYTCNDYIFNLGNKNVCYQISGNKKIYEYACCKSCEAARDTTNTACPWGNVKTIACAALQSKSPGYICKETELQSCCRTCGLLSSGVSTSTALIPSTITSPTNTPTTTSTTNTPTTTTSTIKKPATIISTPTEPTTSTSTSTPKIIVPTVEECDKKKMLYCDASVKNTSAICVLCILIVVYNYDKMDVQLIK
;
A
#
# COMPACT_ATOMS: atom_id res chain seq x y z
N HIS A 1 -22.54 -16.05 65.81
CA HIS A 1 -21.53 -15.44 64.91
C HIS A 1 -21.68 -16.01 63.51
N TYR A 2 -22.36 -15.30 62.61
CA TYR A 2 -22.38 -15.61 61.18
C TYR A 2 -21.08 -15.04 60.58
N SER A 3 -20.18 -15.92 60.13
CA SER A 3 -18.97 -15.53 59.42
C SER A 3 -19.37 -15.05 58.02
N SER A 4 -19.21 -13.76 57.74
CA SER A 4 -19.25 -13.24 56.38
C SER A 4 -18.01 -13.75 55.64
N ARG A 5 -18.20 -14.67 54.70
CA ARG A 5 -17.16 -14.97 53.72
C ARG A 5 -16.99 -13.74 52.84
N TYR A 6 -15.93 -12.99 53.05
CA TYR A 6 -15.46 -12.00 52.08
C TYR A 6 -15.21 -12.74 50.76
N LYS A 7 -15.97 -12.38 49.71
CA LYS A 7 -15.63 -12.76 48.33
C LYS A 7 -14.21 -12.24 48.10
N ARG A 8 -13.26 -13.13 47.76
CA ARG A 8 -11.94 -12.72 47.27
C ARG A 8 -12.15 -11.70 46.15
N ALA A 9 -11.49 -10.55 46.25
CA ALA A 9 -11.39 -9.63 45.13
C ALA A 9 -10.83 -10.44 43.94
N VAL A 10 -11.62 -10.53 42.87
CA VAL A 10 -11.17 -11.16 41.62
C VAL A 10 -10.15 -10.20 41.03
N THR A 11 -8.88 -10.59 41.03
CA THR A 11 -7.86 -9.86 40.29
C THR A 11 -8.18 -10.03 38.81
N LEU A 12 -8.67 -8.97 38.17
CA LEU A 12 -8.94 -8.97 36.75
C LEU A 12 -7.61 -9.13 35.98
N PRO A 13 -7.59 -9.93 34.92
CA PRO A 13 -6.40 -10.12 34.12
C PRO A 13 -6.08 -8.86 33.32
N ALA A 14 -4.81 -8.46 33.32
CA ALA A 14 -4.34 -7.33 32.51
C ALA A 14 -4.27 -7.68 31.01
N THR A 15 -4.35 -8.97 30.64
CA THR A 15 -4.21 -9.44 29.27
C THR A 15 -5.31 -10.43 28.92
N TYR A 16 -5.98 -10.16 27.81
CA TYR A 16 -6.98 -10.99 27.15
C TYR A 16 -6.38 -11.53 25.85
N ASN A 17 -6.51 -12.82 25.63
CA ASN A 17 -6.03 -13.51 24.45
C ASN A 17 -7.22 -13.90 23.57
N ILE A 18 -7.10 -13.75 22.25
CA ILE A 18 -8.12 -14.19 21.30
C ILE A 18 -7.46 -15.25 20.41
N ASP A 19 -7.81 -16.50 20.63
CA ASP A 19 -7.42 -17.63 19.78
C ASP A 19 -8.34 -17.69 18.56
N ILE A 20 -7.81 -17.30 17.40
CA ILE A 20 -8.53 -17.34 16.13
C ILE A 20 -8.27 -18.67 15.42
N LEU A 21 -9.33 -19.34 14.98
CA LEU A 21 -9.30 -20.45 14.02
C LEU A 21 -9.43 -19.92 12.60
N PRO A 22 -8.35 -19.90 11.79
CA PRO A 22 -8.47 -19.64 10.38
C PRO A 22 -9.01 -20.89 9.69
N VAL A 23 -10.06 -20.73 8.88
CA VAL A 23 -10.59 -21.78 8.00
C VAL A 23 -10.39 -21.31 6.57
N VAL A 24 -9.55 -22.02 5.81
CA VAL A 24 -9.21 -21.67 4.43
C VAL A 24 -9.96 -22.59 3.48
N ASP A 25 -10.68 -22.01 2.52
CA ASP A 25 -11.43 -22.78 1.54
C ASP A 25 -10.56 -23.30 0.38
N SER A 26 -11.14 -24.15 -0.46
CA SER A 26 -10.41 -24.78 -1.56
C SER A 26 -9.98 -23.76 -2.62
N THR A 27 -10.71 -22.66 -2.79
CA THR A 27 -10.38 -21.65 -3.80
C THR A 27 -9.13 -20.85 -3.43
N LEU A 28 -8.95 -20.52 -2.15
CA LEU A 28 -7.72 -19.90 -1.68
C LEU A 28 -6.57 -20.92 -1.63
N TYR A 29 -6.85 -22.16 -1.22
CA TYR A 29 -5.87 -23.26 -1.29
C TYR A 29 -5.32 -23.44 -2.71
N ASP A 30 -6.18 -23.50 -3.72
CA ASP A 30 -5.80 -23.72 -5.12
C ASP A 30 -4.86 -22.62 -5.65
N ARG A 31 -5.03 -21.37 -5.19
CA ARG A 31 -4.12 -20.27 -5.54
C ARG A 31 -2.70 -20.54 -5.04
N PHE A 32 -2.54 -20.91 -3.77
CA PHE A 32 -1.24 -21.26 -3.22
C PHE A 32 -0.70 -22.56 -3.84
N TYR A 33 -1.57 -23.53 -4.10
CA TYR A 33 -1.20 -24.79 -4.74
C TYR A 33 -0.56 -24.57 -6.11
N ASN A 34 -1.16 -23.70 -6.93
CA ASN A 34 -0.64 -23.34 -8.25
C ASN A 34 0.71 -22.61 -8.15
N ILE A 35 0.85 -21.66 -7.23
CA ILE A 35 2.09 -20.91 -7.01
C ILE A 35 3.23 -21.83 -6.54
N ASN A 36 2.90 -22.86 -5.78
CA ASN A 36 3.85 -23.85 -5.28
C ASN A 36 4.04 -25.05 -6.22
N ASN A 37 3.68 -24.90 -7.50
CA ASN A 37 3.85 -25.94 -8.54
C ASN A 37 3.25 -27.31 -8.15
N GLY A 38 2.14 -27.30 -7.41
CA GLY A 38 1.42 -28.49 -7.00
C GLY A 38 2.00 -29.24 -5.78
N ASP A 39 2.95 -28.67 -5.05
CA ASP A 39 3.43 -29.25 -3.79
C ASP A 39 2.45 -29.01 -2.64
N ILE A 40 1.80 -30.08 -2.18
CA ILE A 40 0.79 -30.04 -1.11
C ILE A 40 1.38 -29.57 0.22
N ASN A 41 2.54 -30.09 0.61
CA ASN A 41 3.12 -29.79 1.93
C ASN A 41 3.62 -28.34 1.97
N LEU A 42 4.29 -27.91 0.91
CA LEU A 42 4.72 -26.53 0.75
C LEU A 42 3.52 -25.58 0.74
N THR A 43 2.41 -25.98 0.10
CA THR A 43 1.17 -25.20 0.08
C THR A 43 0.56 -24.99 1.46
N ILE A 44 0.40 -26.06 2.23
CA ILE A 44 -0.16 -25.95 3.59
C ILE A 44 0.75 -25.10 4.48
N ASN A 45 2.08 -25.28 4.38
CA ASN A 45 3.04 -24.46 5.15
C ASN A 45 2.99 -22.99 4.75
N ASN A 46 3.00 -22.69 3.44
CA ASN A 46 2.95 -21.32 2.94
C ASN A 46 1.62 -20.62 3.30
N ILE A 47 0.50 -21.34 3.33
CA ILE A 47 -0.78 -20.81 3.84
C ILE A 47 -0.68 -20.49 5.34
N ALA A 48 -0.06 -21.38 6.14
CA ALA A 48 0.12 -21.13 7.56
C ALA A 48 1.02 -19.92 7.83
N ASP A 49 2.14 -19.79 7.12
CA ASP A 49 3.05 -18.65 7.23
C ASP A 49 2.38 -17.35 6.76
N TYR A 50 1.63 -17.41 5.66
CA TYR A 50 0.82 -16.29 5.16
C TYR A 50 -0.16 -15.78 6.22
N LEU A 51 -0.94 -16.69 6.82
CA LEU A 51 -1.93 -16.35 7.84
C LEU A 51 -1.26 -15.86 9.13
N ALA A 52 -0.11 -16.42 9.52
CA ALA A 52 0.63 -15.97 10.70
C ALA A 52 1.03 -14.49 10.55
N VAL A 53 1.56 -14.10 9.39
CA VAL A 53 1.89 -12.71 9.06
C VAL A 53 0.64 -11.82 9.05
N LEU A 54 -0.43 -12.28 8.40
CA LEU A 54 -1.71 -11.57 8.35
C LEU A 54 -2.23 -11.30 9.77
N PHE A 55 -2.28 -12.31 10.64
CA PHE A 55 -2.78 -12.15 12.01
C PHE A 55 -1.82 -11.39 12.93
N ALA A 56 -0.51 -11.41 12.67
CA ALA A 56 0.40 -10.48 13.34
C ALA A 56 0.03 -9.04 12.97
N SER A 57 -0.24 -8.77 11.69
CA SER A 57 -0.68 -7.45 11.21
C SER A 57 -2.03 -7.02 11.79
N VAL A 58 -2.98 -7.96 11.94
CA VAL A 58 -4.22 -7.74 12.69
C VAL A 58 -3.90 -7.40 14.16
N GLY A 59 -3.05 -8.18 14.83
CA GLY A 59 -2.64 -7.93 16.21
C GLY A 59 -2.03 -6.54 16.42
N MET A 60 -1.20 -6.06 15.49
CA MET A 60 -0.64 -4.71 15.55
C MET A 60 -1.72 -3.63 15.47
N ARG A 61 -2.76 -3.82 14.66
CA ARG A 61 -3.92 -2.91 14.61
C ARG A 61 -4.68 -2.92 15.93
N PHE A 62 -4.91 -4.09 16.52
CA PHE A 62 -5.57 -4.20 17.82
C PHE A 62 -4.79 -3.54 18.96
N ASN A 63 -3.45 -3.48 18.88
CA ASN A 63 -2.62 -2.78 19.84
C ASN A 63 -2.86 -1.25 19.87
N THR A 64 -3.55 -0.68 18.87
CA THR A 64 -3.89 0.76 18.86
C THR A 64 -5.15 1.09 19.65
N LEU A 65 -5.89 0.08 20.14
CA LEU A 65 -7.08 0.30 20.96
C LEU A 65 -6.70 0.89 22.32
N ALA A 66 -7.44 1.91 22.75
CA ALA A 66 -7.28 2.49 24.09
C ALA A 66 -8.19 1.76 25.09
N LEU A 67 -7.66 0.71 25.75
CA LEU A 67 -8.43 -0.20 26.63
C LEU A 67 -8.08 -0.06 28.11
N GLU A 68 -7.73 1.16 28.55
CA GLU A 68 -7.29 1.45 29.92
C GLU A 68 -6.09 0.58 30.34
N THR A 69 -6.26 -0.30 31.34
CA THR A 69 -5.24 -1.21 31.88
C THR A 69 -5.22 -2.57 31.20
N ARG A 70 -6.11 -2.81 30.23
CA ARG A 70 -6.29 -4.09 29.54
C ARG A 70 -5.48 -4.13 28.26
N THR A 71 -4.97 -5.30 27.92
CA THR A 71 -4.30 -5.57 26.65
C THR A 71 -5.01 -6.71 25.94
N LEU A 72 -5.32 -6.54 24.65
CA LEU A 72 -5.79 -7.63 23.79
C LEU A 72 -4.61 -8.20 22.99
N LYS A 73 -4.46 -9.52 23.01
CA LYS A 73 -3.47 -10.24 22.22
C LYS A 73 -4.17 -11.15 21.24
N ILE A 74 -3.96 -10.88 19.95
CA ILE A 74 -4.43 -11.76 18.88
C ILE A 74 -3.50 -12.96 18.78
N ARG A 75 -4.07 -14.15 18.68
CA ARG A 75 -3.37 -15.42 18.54
C ARG A 75 -4.02 -16.23 17.43
N MET A 76 -3.24 -17.11 16.81
CA MET A 76 -3.70 -17.98 15.74
C MET A 76 -3.56 -19.42 16.22
N ILE A 77 -4.60 -20.22 16.10
CA ILE A 77 -4.46 -21.68 16.18
C ILE A 77 -4.17 -22.24 14.78
N SER A 78 -3.65 -23.46 14.69
CA SER A 78 -3.31 -24.07 13.39
C SER A 78 -4.48 -23.97 12.40
N PRO A 79 -4.25 -23.44 11.18
CA PRO A 79 -5.32 -23.23 10.22
C PRO A 79 -5.91 -24.55 9.76
N LEU A 80 -7.23 -24.55 9.56
CA LEU A 80 -7.94 -25.65 8.93
C LEU A 80 -8.07 -25.38 7.43
N VAL A 81 -7.36 -26.15 6.62
CA VAL A 81 -7.36 -26.01 5.16
C VAL A 81 -8.31 -27.03 4.54
N LEU A 82 -9.38 -26.55 3.92
CA LEU A 82 -10.37 -27.35 3.19
C LEU A 82 -9.90 -27.45 1.75
N THR A 83 -9.51 -28.64 1.30
CA THR A 83 -8.91 -28.83 -0.04
C THR A 83 -9.90 -29.32 -1.07
N THR A 84 -11.12 -29.68 -0.65
CA THR A 84 -12.13 -30.28 -1.53
C THR A 84 -13.52 -29.69 -1.29
N SER A 85 -14.34 -29.67 -2.34
CA SER A 85 -15.66 -29.01 -2.34
C SER A 85 -16.66 -29.62 -1.34
N ASN A 86 -16.54 -30.90 -1.00
CA ASN A 86 -17.42 -31.57 -0.03
C ASN A 86 -17.14 -31.18 1.43
N GLN A 87 -16.02 -30.51 1.70
CA GLN A 87 -15.67 -30.02 3.04
C GLN A 87 -16.23 -28.61 3.28
N LEU A 88 -16.61 -27.89 2.22
CA LEU A 88 -16.96 -26.48 2.27
C LEU A 88 -18.30 -26.23 2.99
N PRO A 89 -18.48 -25.05 3.60
CA PRO A 89 -19.76 -24.66 4.17
C PRO A 89 -20.83 -24.34 3.12
N TYR A 90 -20.44 -24.13 1.86
CA TYR A 90 -21.30 -23.78 0.74
C TYR A 90 -21.15 -24.78 -0.41
N THR A 91 -22.10 -24.78 -1.32
CA THR A 91 -22.14 -25.65 -2.51
C THR A 91 -22.19 -24.81 -3.79
N ALA A 92 -22.06 -25.46 -4.95
CA ALA A 92 -22.15 -24.78 -6.24
C ALA A 92 -23.49 -24.07 -6.48
N SER A 93 -24.59 -24.50 -5.83
CA SER A 93 -25.89 -23.82 -5.96
C SER A 93 -26.00 -22.53 -5.15
N ASP A 94 -25.09 -22.30 -4.19
CA ASP A 94 -25.02 -21.06 -3.42
C ASP A 94 -24.18 -19.99 -4.15
N LEU A 95 -23.49 -20.38 -5.24
CA LEU A 95 -22.65 -19.50 -6.04
C LEU A 95 -23.43 -18.92 -7.21
N GLU A 96 -23.19 -17.64 -7.46
CA GLU A 96 -23.59 -16.97 -8.70
C GLU A 96 -22.40 -16.81 -9.62
N ASN A 97 -22.63 -16.86 -10.94
CA ASN A 97 -21.61 -16.55 -11.93
C ASN A 97 -21.97 -15.27 -12.67
N GLU A 98 -21.05 -14.31 -12.66
CA GLU A 98 -21.17 -13.06 -13.41
C GLU A 98 -19.89 -12.86 -14.22
N ASN A 99 -20.00 -12.84 -15.55
CA ASN A 99 -18.86 -12.67 -16.47
C ASN A 99 -17.69 -13.64 -16.22
N GLY A 100 -17.99 -14.90 -15.87
CA GLY A 100 -16.98 -15.92 -15.58
C GLY A 100 -16.34 -15.81 -14.19
N VAL A 101 -16.81 -14.91 -13.33
CA VAL A 101 -16.38 -14.79 -11.94
C VAL A 101 -17.46 -15.37 -11.03
N SER A 102 -17.09 -16.38 -10.24
CA SER A 102 -17.97 -16.90 -9.19
C SER A 102 -18.01 -15.96 -7.99
N LYS A 103 -19.22 -15.71 -7.48
CA LYS A 103 -19.46 -14.82 -6.35
C LYS A 103 -20.52 -15.39 -5.41
N ILE A 104 -20.50 -14.97 -4.15
CA ILE A 104 -21.45 -15.39 -3.12
C ILE A 104 -21.86 -14.20 -2.24
N ASN A 105 -23.11 -14.21 -1.80
CA ASN A 105 -23.61 -13.22 -0.86
C ASN A 105 -22.97 -13.39 0.52
N ALA A 106 -22.52 -12.28 1.12
CA ALA A 106 -21.83 -12.28 2.40
C ALA A 106 -22.68 -12.83 3.54
N GLU A 107 -23.97 -12.46 3.60
CA GLU A 107 -24.90 -12.91 4.65
C GLU A 107 -25.19 -14.40 4.51
N THR A 108 -25.39 -14.88 3.28
CA THR A 108 -25.56 -16.30 2.99
C THR A 108 -24.32 -17.09 3.37
N LEU A 109 -23.12 -16.64 2.97
CA LEU A 109 -21.86 -17.31 3.31
C LEU A 109 -21.62 -17.35 4.82
N LEU A 110 -21.82 -16.24 5.54
CA LEU A 110 -21.64 -16.19 6.99
C LEU A 110 -22.62 -17.13 7.72
N ARG A 111 -23.89 -17.16 7.29
CA ARG A 111 -24.90 -18.08 7.84
C ARG A 111 -24.53 -19.54 7.58
N LEU A 112 -24.08 -19.87 6.38
CA LEU A 112 -23.65 -21.22 6.01
C LEU A 112 -22.43 -21.64 6.84
N PHE A 113 -21.43 -20.76 6.97
CA PHE A 113 -20.25 -21.01 7.77
C PHE A 113 -20.57 -21.21 9.25
N LYS A 114 -21.44 -20.38 9.83
CA LYS A 114 -21.95 -20.59 11.20
C LYS A 114 -22.58 -21.98 11.38
N ASN A 115 -23.44 -22.40 10.45
CA ASN A 115 -24.07 -23.72 10.52
C ASN A 115 -23.04 -24.86 10.39
N TRP A 116 -22.04 -24.67 9.53
CA TRP A 116 -20.93 -25.59 9.39
C TRP A 116 -20.12 -25.72 10.68
N LEU A 117 -19.83 -24.62 11.38
CA LEU A 117 -19.16 -24.65 12.69
C LEU A 117 -19.97 -25.44 13.73
N ILE A 118 -21.29 -25.28 13.76
CA ILE A 118 -22.18 -26.03 14.67
C ILE A 118 -22.15 -27.54 14.35
N GLY A 119 -22.10 -27.90 13.07
CA GLY A 119 -22.04 -29.29 12.61
C GLY A 119 -20.70 -29.98 12.90
N ASN A 120 -19.59 -29.22 12.91
CA ASN A 120 -18.25 -29.73 13.10
C ASN A 120 -17.85 -29.78 14.59
N LYS A 121 -18.06 -30.92 15.23
CA LYS A 121 -17.83 -31.10 16.68
C LYS A 121 -16.36 -31.30 17.09
N ASN A 122 -15.47 -31.57 16.15
CA ASN A 122 -14.05 -31.90 16.41
C ASN A 122 -13.09 -30.73 16.12
N LEU A 123 -13.59 -29.50 16.14
CA LEU A 123 -12.75 -28.32 15.95
C LEU A 123 -11.87 -28.11 17.18
N VAL A 124 -10.64 -27.66 16.94
CA VAL A 124 -9.74 -27.21 18.01
C VAL A 124 -10.42 -26.04 18.74
N PRO A 125 -10.40 -26.01 20.09
CA PRO A 125 -10.95 -24.89 20.85
C PRO A 125 -10.42 -23.55 20.33
N ASN A 126 -11.33 -22.61 20.12
CA ASN A 126 -11.05 -21.28 19.61
C ASN A 126 -12.10 -20.29 20.13
N ASP A 127 -11.73 -19.01 20.17
CA ASP A 127 -12.60 -17.92 20.60
C ASP A 127 -13.39 -17.34 19.42
N HIS A 128 -12.78 -17.38 18.24
CA HIS A 128 -13.35 -16.88 17.00
C HIS A 128 -12.90 -17.71 15.80
N ALA A 129 -13.81 -18.03 14.89
CA ALA A 129 -13.47 -18.70 13.64
C ALA A 129 -13.61 -17.73 12.45
N MET A 130 -12.57 -17.61 11.63
CA MET A 130 -12.54 -16.71 10.48
C MET A 130 -12.37 -17.51 9.19
N PHE A 131 -13.34 -17.41 8.29
CA PHE A 131 -13.34 -18.13 7.02
C PHE A 131 -12.75 -17.28 5.91
N PHE A 132 -11.73 -17.78 5.23
CA PHE A 132 -11.04 -17.12 4.12
C PHE A 132 -11.36 -17.82 2.79
N THR A 133 -11.78 -17.04 1.80
CA THR A 133 -12.14 -17.54 0.47
C THR A 133 -11.65 -16.62 -0.64
N ALA A 134 -11.21 -17.20 -1.77
CA ALA A 134 -10.91 -16.43 -2.97
C ALA A 134 -12.14 -16.18 -3.85
N VAL A 135 -13.32 -16.72 -3.48
CA VAL A 135 -14.61 -16.40 -4.10
C VAL A 135 -14.95 -14.94 -3.80
N LYS A 136 -15.43 -14.21 -4.82
CA LYS A 136 -15.85 -12.82 -4.64
C LYS A 136 -17.06 -12.74 -3.72
N ILE A 137 -17.00 -11.90 -2.70
CA ILE A 137 -18.12 -11.65 -1.81
C ILE A 137 -18.86 -10.38 -2.27
N TYR A 138 -20.18 -10.36 -2.10
CA TYR A 138 -21.00 -9.15 -2.29
C TYR A 138 -22.02 -9.00 -1.17
N GLY A 139 -22.40 -7.75 -0.88
CA GLY A 139 -23.47 -7.41 0.06
C GLY A 139 -24.79 -7.10 -0.64
N GLY A 140 -25.86 -6.97 0.13
CA GLY A 140 -27.21 -6.68 -0.37
C GLY A 140 -28.09 -7.92 -0.46
N LEU A 141 -29.26 -7.79 -1.10
CA LEU A 141 -30.23 -8.88 -1.20
C LEU A 141 -29.91 -9.80 -2.39
N ASP A 142 -30.02 -11.12 -2.18
CA ASP A 142 -29.80 -12.12 -3.24
C ASP A 142 -30.68 -11.88 -4.49
N SER A 143 -31.92 -11.43 -4.29
CA SER A 143 -32.88 -11.12 -5.35
C SER A 143 -32.98 -9.62 -5.69
N GLY A 144 -32.03 -8.78 -5.26
CA GLY A 144 -32.14 -7.31 -5.33
C GLY A 144 -30.85 -6.57 -5.65
N ILE A 145 -30.71 -5.36 -5.10
CA ILE A 145 -29.52 -4.50 -5.29
C ILE A 145 -28.31 -5.17 -4.62
N LYS A 146 -27.26 -5.40 -5.42
CA LYS A 146 -26.01 -6.03 -4.99
C LYS A 146 -24.90 -4.99 -4.93
N PHE A 147 -24.14 -5.00 -3.83
CA PHE A 147 -23.02 -4.12 -3.60
C PHE A 147 -21.71 -4.92 -3.64
N ASN A 148 -20.88 -4.68 -4.66
CA ASN A 148 -19.61 -5.39 -4.85
C ASN A 148 -18.46 -4.86 -3.96
N ILE A 149 -18.76 -3.94 -3.03
CA ILE A 149 -17.79 -3.32 -2.13
C ILE A 149 -17.53 -4.14 -0.86
N THR A 150 -18.41 -5.10 -0.54
CA THR A 150 -18.29 -5.93 0.65
C THR A 150 -17.14 -6.94 0.49
N LYS A 151 -16.17 -6.90 1.40
CA LYS A 151 -15.02 -7.82 1.43
C LYS A 151 -14.99 -8.75 2.63
N GLY A 152 -15.85 -8.53 3.61
CA GLY A 152 -16.04 -9.41 4.75
C GLY A 152 -17.41 -9.21 5.39
N LEU A 153 -17.73 -10.08 6.34
CA LEU A 153 -18.88 -9.91 7.21
C LEU A 153 -18.70 -10.68 8.53
N ALA A 154 -19.14 -10.07 9.64
CA ALA A 154 -19.12 -10.68 10.97
C ALA A 154 -20.39 -10.39 11.76
N TYR A 155 -20.66 -11.22 12.78
CA TYR A 155 -21.70 -10.91 13.76
C TYR A 155 -21.21 -9.96 14.84
N VAL A 156 -21.93 -8.87 15.07
CA VAL A 156 -21.49 -7.81 15.99
C VAL A 156 -21.63 -8.20 17.47
N GLY A 157 -20.57 -8.00 18.26
CA GLY A 157 -20.57 -8.19 19.72
C GLY A 157 -20.86 -9.64 20.12
N THR A 158 -20.31 -10.58 19.37
CA THR A 158 -20.54 -12.03 19.55
C THR A 158 -19.32 -12.80 20.02
N MET A 159 -18.21 -12.12 20.32
CA MET A 159 -17.05 -12.75 20.94
C MET A 159 -17.47 -13.53 22.20
N CYS A 160 -16.94 -14.75 22.36
CA CYS A 160 -17.29 -15.70 23.40
C CYS A 160 -18.76 -16.19 23.41
N LYS A 161 -19.59 -15.84 22.42
CA LYS A 161 -20.93 -16.42 22.29
C LYS A 161 -20.88 -17.77 21.59
N ALA A 162 -21.55 -18.74 22.16
CA ALA A 162 -21.68 -20.09 21.59
C ALA A 162 -22.54 -20.11 20.30
N GLY A 163 -22.60 -21.29 19.66
CA GLY A 163 -23.46 -21.54 18.51
C GLY A 163 -22.90 -20.98 17.20
N GLY A 164 -21.58 -20.93 17.05
CA GLY A 164 -20.91 -20.46 15.82
C GLY A 164 -21.08 -18.96 15.53
N ASN A 165 -21.61 -18.18 16.47
CA ASN A 165 -21.83 -16.74 16.26
C ASN A 165 -20.53 -15.94 16.32
N SER A 166 -19.55 -16.35 17.14
CA SER A 166 -18.20 -15.78 17.11
C SER A 166 -17.48 -16.25 15.85
N SER A 167 -17.92 -15.74 14.70
CA SER A 167 -17.36 -16.07 13.40
C SER A 167 -17.45 -14.90 12.41
N SER A 168 -16.58 -14.94 11.41
CA SER A 168 -16.52 -13.98 10.32
C SER A 168 -16.13 -14.67 9.01
N VAL A 169 -16.44 -14.01 7.89
CA VAL A 169 -16.04 -14.42 6.53
C VAL A 169 -15.27 -13.29 5.87
N VAL A 170 -14.21 -13.62 5.12
CA VAL A 170 -13.29 -12.66 4.51
C VAL A 170 -12.96 -13.12 3.08
N GLU A 171 -13.17 -12.22 2.11
CA GLU A 171 -12.66 -12.36 0.74
C GLU A 171 -11.14 -12.12 0.77
N ASP A 172 -10.36 -13.12 0.40
CA ASP A 172 -8.92 -13.08 0.36
C ASP A 172 -8.38 -13.71 -0.94
N LYS A 173 -7.64 -12.90 -1.71
CA LYS A 173 -6.99 -13.31 -2.96
C LYS A 173 -5.48 -13.52 -2.81
N GLY A 174 -4.98 -13.50 -1.58
CA GLY A 174 -3.57 -13.49 -1.23
C GLY A 174 -3.00 -12.08 -1.11
N ALA A 175 -1.67 -12.00 -1.04
CA ALA A 175 -0.91 -10.75 -1.00
C ALA A 175 -1.26 -9.80 0.17
N TYR A 176 -1.82 -10.34 1.26
CA TYR A 176 -2.07 -9.63 2.52
C TYR A 176 -3.05 -8.45 2.41
N GLN A 177 -3.79 -8.35 1.31
CA GLN A 177 -4.75 -7.26 1.11
C GLN A 177 -5.99 -7.38 2.02
N SER A 178 -6.23 -8.59 2.57
CA SER A 178 -7.31 -8.89 3.50
C SER A 178 -7.00 -8.52 4.96
N GLU A 179 -5.78 -8.05 5.29
CA GLU A 179 -5.40 -7.72 6.68
C GLU A 179 -6.32 -6.69 7.33
N GLY A 180 -6.65 -5.61 6.61
CA GLY A 180 -7.55 -4.56 7.10
C GLY A 180 -8.98 -5.07 7.27
N VAL A 181 -9.45 -5.90 6.34
CA VAL A 181 -10.77 -6.53 6.38
C VAL A 181 -10.87 -7.49 7.57
N ALA A 182 -9.89 -8.38 7.75
CA ALA A 182 -9.85 -9.29 8.90
C ALA A 182 -9.85 -8.54 10.24
N ALA A 183 -9.13 -7.42 10.34
CA ALA A 183 -9.16 -6.56 11.53
C ALA A 183 -10.54 -5.90 11.75
N HIS A 184 -11.17 -5.43 10.68
CA HIS A 184 -12.50 -4.83 10.68
C HIS A 184 -13.56 -5.84 11.17
N GLU A 185 -13.58 -7.04 10.57
CA GLU A 185 -14.53 -8.10 10.93
C GLU A 185 -14.35 -8.59 12.38
N LEU A 186 -13.10 -8.72 12.84
CA LEU A 186 -12.83 -9.04 14.24
C LEU A 186 -13.27 -7.91 15.18
N GLY A 187 -13.12 -6.65 14.76
CA GLY A 187 -13.61 -5.47 15.47
C GLY A 187 -15.12 -5.52 15.68
N HIS A 188 -15.88 -5.87 14.63
CA HIS A 188 -17.32 -6.15 14.75
C HIS A 188 -17.60 -7.25 15.75
N CYS A 189 -16.90 -8.39 15.68
CA CYS A 189 -17.10 -9.48 16.64
C CYS A 189 -16.86 -9.04 18.10
N LEU A 190 -15.94 -8.11 18.32
CA LEU A 190 -15.64 -7.49 19.61
C LEU A 190 -16.55 -6.30 19.98
N GLY A 191 -17.59 -6.06 19.19
CA GLY A 191 -18.68 -5.13 19.51
C GLY A 191 -18.57 -3.76 18.86
N SER A 192 -17.50 -3.46 18.12
CA SER A 192 -17.38 -2.21 17.39
C SER A 192 -18.47 -2.08 16.32
N ARG A 193 -19.09 -0.91 16.25
CA ARG A 193 -19.91 -0.48 15.10
C ARG A 193 -19.04 0.27 14.10
N HIS A 194 -19.60 0.56 12.93
CA HIS A 194 -18.89 1.43 12.00
C HIS A 194 -18.70 2.82 12.60
N ASP A 195 -17.58 3.46 12.29
CA ASP A 195 -17.44 4.91 12.46
C ASP A 195 -18.53 5.61 11.62
N GLY A 196 -19.14 6.67 12.15
CA GLY A 196 -20.28 7.35 11.53
C GLY A 196 -21.65 6.71 11.80
N GLU A 197 -21.71 5.48 12.31
CA GLU A 197 -22.96 4.81 12.65
C GLU A 197 -23.44 5.20 14.05
N ASN A 198 -24.20 6.30 14.14
CA ASN A 198 -24.78 6.82 15.38
C ASN A 198 -23.74 7.04 16.51
N ASN A 199 -22.52 7.41 16.14
CA ASN A 199 -21.43 7.73 17.05
C ASN A 199 -20.67 8.98 16.60
N VAL A 200 -19.71 9.43 17.42
CA VAL A 200 -19.01 10.71 17.24
C VAL A 200 -17.84 10.65 16.26
N CYS A 201 -17.42 9.45 15.84
CA CYS A 201 -16.32 9.26 14.91
C CYS A 201 -16.86 9.36 13.47
N PHE A 202 -16.09 9.94 12.55
CA PHE A 202 -16.54 10.10 11.17
C PHE A 202 -15.98 8.99 10.28
N SER A 203 -16.82 8.39 9.42
CA SER A 203 -16.36 7.38 8.45
C SER A 203 -15.24 7.91 7.54
N ALA A 204 -15.32 9.19 7.17
CA ALA A 204 -14.34 9.87 6.32
C ALA A 204 -12.93 9.99 6.94
N ASP A 205 -12.79 9.72 8.24
CA ASP A 205 -11.48 9.66 8.89
C ASP A 205 -10.71 8.38 8.54
N ARG A 206 -11.31 7.39 7.87
CA ARG A 206 -10.64 6.16 7.35
C ARG A 206 -9.99 5.29 8.43
N TYR A 207 -10.43 5.36 9.68
CA TYR A 207 -10.06 4.36 10.67
C TYR A 207 -10.57 2.97 10.26
N ILE A 208 -10.05 1.92 10.90
CA ILE A 208 -10.35 0.52 10.54
C ILE A 208 -11.86 0.25 10.43
N MET A 209 -12.70 0.87 11.28
CA MET A 209 -14.15 0.67 11.30
C MET A 209 -14.92 1.64 10.39
N SER A 210 -14.27 2.31 9.44
CA SER A 210 -14.98 3.07 8.40
C SER A 210 -15.90 2.15 7.58
N ASP A 211 -17.12 2.61 7.28
CA ASP A 211 -18.14 1.84 6.56
C ASP A 211 -17.94 1.77 5.05
N SER A 212 -17.00 2.56 4.51
CA SER A 212 -16.75 2.67 3.08
C SER A 212 -15.32 3.16 2.79
N SER A 213 -15.00 3.31 1.50
CA SER A 213 -13.75 3.91 1.06
C SER A 213 -13.90 5.43 0.94
N TYR A 214 -13.03 6.17 1.60
CA TYR A 214 -12.98 7.62 1.57
C TYR A 214 -11.64 8.13 1.03
N PRO A 215 -11.61 9.33 0.41
CA PRO A 215 -10.37 9.90 -0.12
C PRO A 215 -9.28 10.05 0.95
N GLU A 216 -8.06 9.73 0.54
CA GLU A 216 -6.87 9.93 1.34
C GLU A 216 -6.50 11.42 1.44
N THR A 217 -6.09 11.83 2.64
CA THR A 217 -5.45 13.11 2.94
C THR A 217 -4.23 12.83 3.80
N ASP A 218 -3.28 13.78 3.84
CA ASP A 218 -2.09 13.67 4.71
C ASP A 218 -2.46 13.42 6.18
N SER A 219 -3.60 13.93 6.64
CA SER A 219 -4.07 13.77 8.01
C SER A 219 -4.70 12.41 8.31
N ASN A 220 -5.17 11.66 7.30
CA ASN A 220 -5.86 10.39 7.48
C ASN A 220 -5.14 9.19 6.82
N ALA A 221 -3.99 9.42 6.17
CA ALA A 221 -3.25 8.40 5.43
C ALA A 221 -2.98 7.14 6.27
N LEU A 222 -2.62 7.29 7.55
CA LEU A 222 -2.25 6.18 8.43
C LEU A 222 -3.40 5.63 9.30
N HIS A 223 -4.60 6.19 9.19
CA HIS A 223 -5.75 5.70 9.95
C HIS A 223 -6.21 4.27 9.59
N PRO A 224 -6.00 3.74 8.36
CA PRO A 224 -6.31 2.34 8.03
C PRO A 224 -5.54 1.28 8.85
N TRP A 225 -4.53 1.69 9.64
CA TRP A 225 -3.80 0.84 10.58
C TRP A 225 -4.19 1.07 12.04
N ARG A 226 -5.23 1.85 12.31
CA ARG A 226 -5.64 2.26 13.66
C ARG A 226 -7.14 2.15 13.86
N PHE A 227 -7.53 1.80 15.08
CA PHE A 227 -8.91 1.91 15.52
C PHE A 227 -9.24 3.33 15.98
N SER A 228 -10.48 3.76 15.77
CA SER A 228 -11.00 5.02 16.29
C SER A 228 -11.18 4.97 17.82
N SER A 229 -11.41 6.13 18.43
CA SER A 229 -11.80 6.21 19.84
C SER A 229 -13.14 5.52 20.10
N CYS A 230 -14.11 5.62 19.17
CA CYS A 230 -15.40 4.94 19.27
C CYS A 230 -15.24 3.41 19.29
N SER A 231 -14.39 2.89 18.41
CA SER A 231 -14.04 1.46 18.40
C SER A 231 -13.47 1.00 19.74
N SER A 232 -12.55 1.79 20.32
CA SER A 232 -11.97 1.51 21.63
C SER A 232 -13.03 1.45 22.74
N THR A 233 -13.98 2.38 22.76
CA THR A 233 -15.09 2.38 23.72
C THR A 233 -15.96 1.13 23.61
N TYR A 234 -16.32 0.72 22.39
CA TYR A 234 -17.16 -0.47 22.19
C TYR A 234 -16.48 -1.75 22.66
N VAL A 235 -15.20 -1.94 22.29
CA VAL A 235 -14.43 -3.11 22.70
C VAL A 235 -14.26 -3.14 24.22
N LEU A 236 -13.95 -2.00 24.84
CA LEU A 236 -13.84 -1.89 26.29
C LEU A 236 -15.15 -2.30 26.98
N SER A 237 -16.30 -1.78 26.52
CA SER A 237 -17.62 -2.14 27.09
C SER A 237 -17.92 -3.63 26.97
N LEU A 238 -17.53 -4.28 25.87
CA LEU A 238 -17.69 -5.74 25.75
C LEU A 238 -16.81 -6.49 26.76
N LEU A 239 -15.54 -6.09 26.91
CA LEU A 239 -14.63 -6.71 27.87
C LEU A 239 -15.15 -6.55 29.31
N GLU A 240 -15.59 -5.35 29.69
CA GLU A 240 -16.21 -5.10 31.00
C GLU A 240 -17.45 -5.97 31.22
N SER A 241 -18.28 -6.17 30.19
CA SER A 241 -19.42 -7.09 30.27
C SER A 241 -18.97 -8.53 30.50
N LEU A 242 -17.90 -8.99 29.86
CA LEU A 242 -17.38 -10.36 30.04
C LEU A 242 -16.74 -10.56 31.41
N GLU A 243 -16.13 -9.52 31.98
CA GLU A 243 -15.57 -9.53 33.34
C GLU A 243 -16.61 -9.81 34.43
N THR A 244 -17.89 -9.53 34.16
CA THR A 244 -18.99 -9.89 35.07
C THR A 244 -19.25 -11.41 35.16
N ASN A 245 -18.75 -12.20 34.19
CA ASN A 245 -18.89 -13.65 34.14
C ASN A 245 -17.54 -14.36 34.03
N ASN A 246 -16.89 -14.57 35.17
CA ASN A 246 -15.56 -15.16 35.24
C ASN A 246 -15.46 -16.55 34.57
N ALA A 247 -16.49 -17.40 34.63
CA ALA A 247 -16.42 -18.72 34.00
C ALA A 247 -16.35 -18.63 32.47
N LEU A 248 -17.18 -17.77 31.88
CA LEU A 248 -17.17 -17.50 30.44
C LEU A 248 -15.84 -16.86 30.01
N LEU A 249 -15.38 -15.88 30.79
CA LEU A 249 -14.12 -15.19 30.52
C LEU A 249 -12.94 -16.14 30.54
N GLN A 250 -12.84 -17.01 31.55
CA GLN A 250 -11.74 -17.96 31.69
C GLN A 250 -11.67 -18.96 30.52
N GLY A 251 -12.82 -19.48 30.10
CA GLY A 251 -12.91 -20.46 29.02
C GLY A 251 -12.73 -19.91 27.61
N CYS A 252 -12.75 -18.58 27.45
CA CYS A 252 -12.61 -17.88 26.18
C CYS A 252 -11.28 -17.10 26.19
N LEU A 253 -11.28 -15.88 26.76
CA LEU A 253 -10.20 -14.92 26.58
C LEU A 253 -8.98 -15.10 27.50
N ILE A 254 -8.99 -16.03 28.46
CA ILE A 254 -7.86 -16.23 29.38
C ILE A 254 -7.06 -17.48 29.04
N ASN A 255 -7.74 -18.61 28.87
CA ASN A 255 -7.12 -19.87 28.52
C ASN A 255 -6.75 -19.91 27.04
N ALA A 256 -5.55 -19.47 26.72
CA ALA A 256 -5.04 -19.47 25.35
C ALA A 256 -4.21 -20.73 25.03
N THR A 257 -4.35 -21.19 23.80
CA THR A 257 -3.67 -22.36 23.21
C THR A 257 -3.00 -22.03 21.88
N GLY A 258 -3.51 -21.02 21.15
CA GLY A 258 -2.93 -20.55 19.90
C GLY A 258 -1.57 -19.91 20.12
N SER A 259 -0.86 -19.58 19.05
CA SER A 259 0.33 -18.73 19.07
C SER A 259 0.50 -18.09 17.70
N ILE A 260 1.06 -16.89 17.66
CA ILE A 260 1.53 -16.29 16.41
C ILE A 260 3.04 -16.30 16.51
N GLU A 261 3.64 -17.30 15.89
CA GLU A 261 5.08 -17.34 15.69
C GLU A 261 5.38 -16.76 14.32
N VAL A 262 5.66 -15.47 14.31
CA VAL A 262 6.15 -14.79 13.12
C VAL A 262 7.62 -14.57 13.36
N GLY A 263 8.44 -15.36 12.67
CA GLY A 263 9.89 -15.18 12.66
C GLY A 263 10.28 -13.84 12.03
N ASP A 264 11.56 -13.59 11.89
CA ASP A 264 12.04 -12.48 11.09
C ASP A 264 11.68 -12.71 9.61
N TYR A 265 10.67 -12.00 9.12
CA TYR A 265 10.16 -12.14 7.76
C TYR A 265 10.31 -10.84 6.97
N THR A 266 10.56 -11.00 5.67
CA THR A 266 10.55 -9.91 4.70
C THR A 266 9.61 -10.30 3.58
N VAL A 267 8.74 -9.38 3.19
CA VAL A 267 7.76 -9.61 2.12
C VAL A 267 8.24 -8.87 0.88
N SER A 268 8.34 -9.56 -0.27
CA SER A 268 8.68 -8.89 -1.53
C SER A 268 7.43 -8.22 -2.12
N ALA A 269 7.57 -6.97 -2.58
CA ALA A 269 6.49 -6.25 -3.25
C ALA A 269 6.12 -6.90 -4.60
N ASP A 270 7.10 -7.40 -5.37
CA ASP A 270 6.82 -8.14 -6.61
C ASP A 270 6.08 -9.46 -6.34
N VAL A 271 6.38 -10.13 -5.22
CA VAL A 271 5.66 -11.36 -4.81
C VAL A 271 4.22 -11.05 -4.41
N GLN A 272 3.96 -9.91 -3.76
CA GLN A 272 2.60 -9.45 -3.48
C GLN A 272 1.80 -9.23 -4.78
N CYS A 273 2.40 -8.58 -5.79
CA CYS A 273 1.77 -8.45 -7.11
C CYS A 273 1.45 -9.82 -7.73
N GLN A 274 2.40 -10.76 -7.67
CA GLN A 274 2.25 -12.10 -8.24
C GLN A 274 1.17 -12.93 -7.55
N LEU A 275 1.11 -12.86 -6.23
CA LEU A 275 0.08 -13.54 -5.43
C LEU A 275 -1.32 -13.02 -5.78
N PHE A 276 -1.46 -11.73 -6.03
CA PHE A 276 -2.77 -11.11 -6.27
C PHE A 276 -3.23 -11.21 -7.73
N TYR A 277 -2.41 -10.75 -8.68
CA TYR A 277 -2.75 -10.66 -10.10
C TYR A 277 -2.22 -11.83 -10.96
N GLY A 278 -1.35 -12.68 -10.40
CA GLY A 278 -0.74 -13.82 -11.10
C GLY A 278 0.73 -13.61 -11.45
N GLU A 279 1.42 -14.69 -11.84
CA GLU A 279 2.88 -14.77 -11.99
C GLU A 279 3.52 -13.70 -12.90
N LEU A 280 2.78 -13.22 -13.90
CA LEU A 280 3.25 -12.18 -14.84
C LEU A 280 3.20 -10.76 -14.25
N SER A 281 2.58 -10.57 -13.08
CA SER A 281 2.47 -9.27 -12.43
C SER A 281 3.78 -8.87 -11.72
N TYR A 282 3.96 -7.56 -11.56
CA TYR A 282 5.15 -6.95 -10.97
C TYR A 282 4.83 -5.53 -10.49
N VAL A 283 5.67 -4.96 -9.61
CA VAL A 283 5.53 -3.59 -9.11
C VAL A 283 5.74 -2.58 -10.24
N CYS A 284 4.85 -1.63 -10.44
CA CYS A 284 5.02 -0.62 -11.47
C CYS A 284 6.07 0.42 -11.04
N ARG A 285 7.13 0.57 -11.85
CA ARG A 285 8.29 1.43 -11.52
C ARG A 285 8.03 2.93 -11.76
N ASN A 286 6.94 3.30 -12.44
CA ASN A 286 6.63 4.66 -12.88
C ASN A 286 5.35 5.25 -12.25
N SER A 287 4.76 4.56 -11.27
CA SER A 287 3.47 4.94 -10.68
C SER A 287 3.47 4.96 -9.15
N SER A 288 4.56 4.55 -8.50
CA SER A 288 4.74 4.72 -7.05
C SER A 288 5.06 6.18 -6.73
N LYS A 289 4.56 6.69 -5.58
CA LYS A 289 4.85 8.04 -5.07
C LYS A 289 6.36 8.35 -5.05
N ALA A 290 6.70 9.63 -4.95
CA ALA A 290 8.01 10.24 -5.20
C ALA A 290 9.21 9.65 -4.42
N SER A 291 9.00 8.78 -3.43
CA SER A 291 10.05 8.12 -2.66
C SER A 291 9.76 6.63 -2.40
N LEU A 292 10.82 5.83 -2.19
CA LEU A 292 10.71 4.44 -1.77
C LEU A 292 10.12 4.27 -0.36
N GLU A 293 10.18 5.33 0.46
CA GLU A 293 9.63 5.34 1.82
C GLU A 293 8.09 5.39 1.80
N ASP A 294 7.51 6.01 0.77
CA ASP A 294 6.06 6.06 0.56
C ASP A 294 5.47 4.70 0.16
N LEU A 295 6.31 3.72 -0.22
CA LEU A 295 5.85 2.37 -0.60
C LEU A 295 4.96 1.71 0.47
N CYS A 296 5.16 2.07 1.74
CA CYS A 296 4.47 1.43 2.85
C CYS A 296 2.99 1.77 2.94
N ASP A 297 2.55 2.91 2.40
CA ASP A 297 1.14 3.26 2.34
C ASP A 297 0.45 2.68 1.09
N GLU A 298 1.16 2.72 -0.05
CA GLU A 298 0.70 2.18 -1.31
C GLU A 298 1.84 1.91 -2.30
N PHE A 299 1.61 0.91 -3.14
CA PHE A 299 2.36 0.68 -4.36
C PHE A 299 1.41 0.19 -5.44
N TYR A 300 1.90 0.05 -6.67
CA TYR A 300 1.06 -0.30 -7.81
C TYR A 300 1.59 -1.57 -8.46
N CYS A 301 0.71 -2.47 -8.85
CA CYS A 301 1.04 -3.71 -9.53
C CYS A 301 0.49 -3.72 -10.95
N SER A 302 1.28 -4.24 -11.88
CA SER A 302 0.88 -4.41 -13.27
C SER A 302 -0.24 -5.43 -13.39
N ILE A 303 -1.29 -5.12 -14.13
CA ILE A 303 -2.35 -6.09 -14.46
C ILE A 303 -1.91 -6.86 -15.72
N PRO A 304 -1.70 -8.18 -15.63
CA PRO A 304 -1.28 -8.98 -16.79
C PRO A 304 -2.20 -8.81 -18.00
N GLY A 305 -1.61 -8.68 -19.19
CA GLY A 305 -2.35 -8.49 -20.44
C GLY A 305 -2.83 -7.06 -20.70
N THR A 306 -2.52 -6.11 -19.82
CA THR A 306 -2.85 -4.68 -19.99
C THR A 306 -1.61 -3.81 -19.74
N SER A 307 -1.70 -2.51 -20.06
CA SER A 307 -0.70 -1.51 -19.67
C SER A 307 -1.05 -0.79 -18.35
N MET A 308 -2.07 -1.27 -17.64
CA MET A 308 -2.58 -0.61 -16.43
C MET A 308 -1.89 -1.16 -15.19
N CYS A 309 -1.78 -0.29 -14.18
CA CYS A 309 -1.32 -0.65 -12.85
C CYS A 309 -2.41 -0.35 -11.83
N GLU A 310 -2.63 -1.27 -10.91
CA GLU A 310 -3.60 -1.13 -9.84
C GLU A 310 -2.93 -0.99 -8.48
N ARG A 311 -3.52 -0.14 -7.64
CA ARG A 311 -3.05 0.17 -6.30
C ARG A 311 -3.16 -1.06 -5.39
N MET A 312 -2.14 -1.27 -4.56
CA MET A 312 -2.08 -2.25 -3.48
C MET A 312 -1.49 -1.59 -2.22
N ILE A 313 -1.84 -2.12 -1.05
CA ILE A 313 -1.24 -1.71 0.22
C ILE A 313 -0.07 -2.65 0.53
N ALA A 314 1.09 -2.11 0.89
CA ALA A 314 2.23 -2.94 1.25
C ALA A 314 1.98 -3.69 2.56
N ALA A 315 2.23 -5.00 2.52
CA ALA A 315 2.24 -5.84 3.71
C ALA A 315 3.31 -5.33 4.71
N THR A 316 3.05 -5.54 6.00
CA THR A 316 4.09 -5.37 7.02
C THR A 316 5.29 -6.26 6.69
N GLY A 317 6.50 -5.75 6.90
CA GLY A 317 7.74 -6.44 6.53
C GLY A 317 8.17 -6.23 5.08
N THR A 318 7.40 -5.51 4.26
CA THR A 318 7.85 -5.13 2.91
C THR A 318 9.03 -4.17 2.98
N CYS A 319 10.10 -4.42 2.23
CA CYS A 319 11.26 -3.54 2.26
C CYS A 319 10.97 -2.22 1.54
N CYS A 320 11.18 -1.11 2.25
CA CYS A 320 10.93 0.28 1.78
C CYS A 320 12.20 1.14 1.79
N GLY A 321 13.34 0.55 2.10
CA GLY A 321 14.63 1.21 2.07
C GLY A 321 15.75 0.24 2.42
N TYR A 322 16.99 0.68 2.25
CA TYR A 322 18.14 -0.06 2.73
C TYR A 322 18.07 -0.14 4.26
N GLN A 323 18.01 -1.36 4.80
CA GLN A 323 17.77 -1.62 6.21
C GLN A 323 16.49 -0.97 6.75
N LYS A 324 15.47 -0.77 5.90
CA LYS A 324 14.15 -0.29 6.31
C LYS A 324 13.02 -1.19 5.80
N LYS A 325 11.99 -1.36 6.62
CA LYS A 325 10.80 -2.17 6.32
C LYS A 325 9.51 -1.47 6.70
N CYS A 326 8.43 -1.88 6.06
CA CYS A 326 7.10 -1.37 6.34
C CYS A 326 6.58 -1.93 7.67
N TYR A 327 6.06 -1.03 8.50
CA TYR A 327 5.42 -1.33 9.75
C TYR A 327 4.26 -0.37 9.95
N GLN A 328 3.03 -0.90 9.99
CA GLN A 328 1.80 -0.11 10.14
C GLN A 328 1.67 1.07 9.15
N GLY A 329 2.00 0.82 7.87
CA GLY A 329 1.92 1.84 6.81
C GLY A 329 3.11 2.79 6.75
N GLN A 330 4.10 2.64 7.65
CA GLN A 330 5.26 3.52 7.73
C GLN A 330 6.55 2.78 7.42
N CYS A 331 7.50 3.47 6.79
CA CYS A 331 8.85 2.95 6.57
C CYS A 331 9.71 3.17 7.82
N VAL A 332 10.05 2.08 8.53
CA VAL A 332 10.83 2.10 9.77
C VAL A 332 12.13 1.31 9.63
N ASP A 333 13.08 1.53 10.54
CA ASP A 333 14.33 0.77 10.56
C ASP A 333 14.07 -0.73 10.77
N ALA A 334 14.75 -1.55 9.98
CA ALA A 334 14.69 -3.01 10.06
C ALA A 334 15.78 -3.55 11.00
N ALA A 335 15.64 -4.81 11.41
CA ALA A 335 16.69 -5.46 12.18
C ALA A 335 17.98 -5.60 11.34
N GLN A 336 19.13 -5.66 12.00
CA GLN A 336 20.43 -5.73 11.33
C GLN A 336 20.48 -6.90 10.33
N GLY A 337 20.83 -6.61 9.08
CA GLY A 337 20.93 -7.61 8.00
C GLY A 337 19.62 -7.87 7.25
N GLN A 338 18.49 -7.27 7.64
CA GLN A 338 17.24 -7.30 6.88
C GLN A 338 17.17 -6.19 5.82
N CYS A 339 16.38 -6.40 4.77
CA CYS A 339 16.09 -5.40 3.74
C CYS A 339 17.33 -4.76 3.11
N ASN A 340 18.26 -5.60 2.62
CA ASN A 340 19.43 -5.15 1.85
C ASN A 340 19.07 -4.80 0.40
N ILE A 341 18.04 -3.97 0.21
CA ILE A 341 17.61 -3.56 -1.13
C ILE A 341 18.55 -2.47 -1.67
N ASN A 342 18.74 -2.47 -2.98
CA ASN A 342 19.53 -1.44 -3.65
C ASN A 342 18.74 -0.13 -3.65
N GLN A 343 19.31 0.95 -3.09
CA GLN A 343 18.65 2.25 -3.01
C GLN A 343 18.48 2.94 -4.37
N ILE A 344 19.32 2.59 -5.34
CA ILE A 344 19.30 3.15 -6.70
C ILE A 344 18.25 2.42 -7.56
N CYS A 345 18.12 1.11 -7.36
CA CYS A 345 17.26 0.25 -8.18
C CYS A 345 16.61 -0.86 -7.34
N PRO A 346 15.68 -0.51 -6.44
CA PRO A 346 15.18 -1.40 -5.39
C PRO A 346 14.43 -2.63 -5.92
N PHE A 347 13.71 -2.46 -7.03
CA PHE A 347 12.96 -3.55 -7.67
C PHE A 347 13.66 -4.12 -8.91
N GLY A 348 14.86 -3.65 -9.25
CA GLY A 348 15.51 -4.01 -10.51
C GLY A 348 14.75 -3.48 -11.75
N ASP A 349 15.12 -4.03 -12.91
CA ASP A 349 14.44 -3.73 -14.18
C ASP A 349 12.99 -4.22 -14.16
N GLN A 350 12.12 -3.44 -14.78
CA GLN A 350 10.76 -3.81 -15.07
C GLN A 350 10.74 -5.04 -15.99
N LYS A 351 9.88 -6.00 -15.66
CA LYS A 351 9.67 -7.19 -16.49
C LYS A 351 8.85 -6.83 -17.75
N GLY A 352 9.10 -7.52 -18.85
CA GLY A 352 8.34 -7.38 -20.08
C GLY A 352 8.78 -6.20 -20.96
N VAL A 353 7.87 -5.76 -21.84
CA VAL A 353 8.12 -4.68 -22.80
C VAL A 353 8.09 -3.32 -22.10
N VAL A 354 9.11 -2.51 -22.36
CA VAL A 354 9.27 -1.18 -21.75
C VAL A 354 9.06 -0.06 -22.77
N LEU A 355 9.57 -0.22 -23.99
CA LEU A 355 9.50 0.79 -25.05
C LEU A 355 9.53 0.11 -26.43
N ASP A 356 8.65 0.48 -27.34
CA ASP A 356 8.64 0.04 -28.75
C ASP A 356 8.82 -1.48 -28.96
N GLY A 357 8.16 -2.30 -28.15
CA GLY A 357 8.25 -3.77 -28.23
C GLY A 357 9.55 -4.35 -27.65
N LYS A 358 10.40 -3.55 -27.04
CA LYS A 358 11.71 -3.94 -26.48
C LYS A 358 11.68 -4.04 -24.96
N THR A 359 12.44 -4.99 -24.42
CA THR A 359 12.72 -5.10 -22.99
C THR A 359 13.90 -4.21 -22.60
N CYS A 360 14.17 -4.03 -21.30
CA CYS A 360 15.35 -3.28 -20.85
C CYS A 360 16.66 -3.82 -21.43
N ALA A 361 16.79 -5.14 -21.59
CA ALA A 361 18.00 -5.76 -22.12
C ALA A 361 18.24 -5.44 -23.61
N ASP A 362 17.19 -5.11 -24.36
CA ASP A 362 17.25 -4.80 -25.79
C ASP A 362 17.49 -3.31 -26.06
N LEU A 363 17.42 -2.45 -25.03
CA LEU A 363 17.54 -1.01 -25.18
C LEU A 363 19.03 -0.58 -25.16
N PRO A 364 19.47 0.20 -26.18
CA PRO A 364 20.77 0.86 -26.16
C PRO A 364 20.94 1.80 -24.96
N SER A 365 22.18 1.98 -24.50
CA SER A 365 22.50 2.83 -23.35
C SER A 365 22.05 4.29 -23.49
N THR A 366 21.90 4.77 -24.72
CA THR A 366 21.29 6.06 -25.06
C THR A 366 19.96 6.32 -24.33
N PHE A 367 19.12 5.30 -24.18
CA PHE A 367 17.81 5.47 -23.54
C PHE A 367 17.88 5.65 -22.03
N CYS A 368 19.03 5.38 -21.39
CA CYS A 368 19.22 5.60 -19.96
C CYS A 368 19.25 7.08 -19.56
N TYR A 369 19.36 7.99 -20.54
CA TYR A 369 19.21 9.42 -20.32
C TYR A 369 17.73 9.87 -20.24
N ASP A 370 16.78 9.03 -20.66
CA ASP A 370 15.36 9.26 -20.46
C ASP A 370 14.95 8.79 -19.06
N ASN A 371 14.35 9.67 -18.26
CA ASN A 371 14.02 9.37 -16.87
C ASN A 371 12.97 8.24 -16.74
N ALA A 372 11.97 8.20 -17.63
CA ALA A 372 10.93 7.18 -17.58
C ALA A 372 11.50 5.80 -17.96
N VAL A 373 12.41 5.74 -18.94
CA VAL A 373 13.15 4.51 -19.25
C VAL A 373 14.09 4.13 -18.13
N TYR A 374 14.85 5.08 -17.57
CA TYR A 374 15.76 4.82 -16.46
C TYR A 374 15.03 4.22 -15.25
N LEU A 375 13.88 4.77 -14.84
CA LEU A 375 13.10 4.23 -13.72
C LEU A 375 12.65 2.78 -13.99
N ARG A 376 12.32 2.44 -15.23
CA ARG A 376 11.93 1.09 -15.64
C ARG A 376 13.13 0.16 -15.86
N CYS A 377 14.32 0.69 -16.17
CA CYS A 377 15.48 -0.09 -16.58
C CYS A 377 16.75 0.22 -15.78
N CYS A 378 16.58 0.64 -14.51
CA CYS A 378 17.69 1.15 -13.69
C CYS A 378 18.82 0.13 -13.54
N LYS A 379 18.53 -1.17 -13.44
CA LYS A 379 19.56 -2.21 -13.26
C LYS A 379 20.35 -2.40 -14.55
N THR A 380 19.71 -2.27 -15.71
CA THR A 380 20.40 -2.27 -17.00
C THR A 380 21.21 -0.99 -17.19
N CYS A 381 20.64 0.18 -16.86
CA CYS A 381 21.32 1.46 -16.99
C CYS A 381 22.55 1.61 -16.10
N GLU A 382 22.50 1.09 -14.87
CA GLU A 382 23.66 1.08 -13.98
C GLU A 382 24.84 0.26 -14.53
N LYS A 383 24.62 -0.70 -15.46
CA LYS A 383 25.73 -1.40 -16.14
C LYS A 383 26.48 -0.52 -17.14
N TYR A 384 25.81 0.49 -17.69
CA TYR A 384 26.41 1.43 -18.65
C TYR A 384 27.03 2.65 -17.96
N LYS A 385 26.86 2.76 -16.64
CA LYS A 385 27.30 3.92 -15.86
C LYS A 385 28.83 4.03 -15.89
N THR A 386 29.31 5.23 -16.20
CA THR A 386 30.72 5.60 -16.20
C THR A 386 30.95 6.80 -15.29
N ASP A 387 32.16 6.95 -14.77
CA ASP A 387 32.57 8.13 -13.98
C ASP A 387 32.82 9.37 -14.86
N ARG A 388 32.57 9.30 -16.17
CA ARG A 388 32.82 10.40 -17.10
C ARG A 388 31.69 11.41 -16.98
N GLN A 389 32.02 12.56 -16.38
CA GLN A 389 31.10 13.68 -16.21
C GLN A 389 30.53 14.13 -17.56
N GLY A 390 29.20 14.24 -17.64
CA GLY A 390 28.49 14.52 -18.89
C GLY A 390 28.39 13.35 -19.88
N CYS A 391 28.94 12.16 -19.56
CA CYS A 391 28.91 10.96 -20.41
C CYS A 391 28.53 9.69 -19.60
N THR A 392 27.64 9.85 -18.62
CA THR A 392 27.28 8.81 -17.64
C THR A 392 26.91 7.46 -18.26
N TYR A 393 26.08 7.40 -19.30
CA TYR A 393 25.67 6.14 -19.96
C TYR A 393 26.23 6.00 -21.38
N GLY A 394 27.20 6.84 -21.72
CA GLY A 394 27.80 6.91 -23.04
C GLY A 394 27.06 7.82 -24.03
N ASP A 395 26.98 7.40 -25.29
CA ASP A 395 26.39 8.22 -26.36
C ASP A 395 24.89 8.45 -26.12
N LYS A 396 24.45 9.71 -26.26
CA LYS A 396 23.07 10.17 -26.05
C LYS A 396 22.19 10.06 -27.28
N GLN A 397 22.73 9.56 -28.38
CA GLN A 397 22.00 9.27 -29.59
C GLN A 397 22.52 7.99 -30.24
N LEU A 398 21.72 7.42 -31.12
CA LEU A 398 22.16 6.32 -31.97
C LEU A 398 22.99 6.86 -33.14
N ASN A 399 23.83 5.99 -33.71
CA ASN A 399 24.57 6.23 -34.96
C ASN A 399 25.61 7.36 -34.91
N CYS A 400 26.30 7.53 -33.77
CA CYS A 400 27.45 8.41 -33.67
C CYS A 400 28.61 7.99 -34.59
N ASN A 401 29.29 8.97 -35.18
CA ASN A 401 30.36 8.83 -36.15
C ASN A 401 31.61 9.60 -35.68
N ALA A 402 32.72 8.91 -35.52
CA ALA A 402 33.97 9.50 -35.05
C ALA A 402 34.53 10.62 -35.95
N ASN A 403 34.16 10.64 -37.23
CA ASN A 403 34.61 11.67 -38.17
C ASN A 403 33.94 13.04 -37.94
N GLU A 404 32.82 13.07 -37.20
CA GLU A 404 32.09 14.31 -36.90
C GLU A 404 32.50 14.91 -35.54
N CYS A 405 33.42 14.26 -34.83
CA CYS A 405 33.96 14.77 -33.57
C CYS A 405 34.64 16.13 -33.77
N GLY A 406 34.34 17.08 -32.88
CA GLY A 406 34.74 18.48 -32.96
C GLY A 406 33.73 19.38 -33.67
N SER A 407 32.67 18.83 -34.27
CA SER A 407 31.62 19.61 -34.94
C SER A 407 30.42 19.90 -34.03
N THR A 408 29.39 20.55 -34.59
CA THR A 408 28.06 20.72 -33.99
C THR A 408 26.99 20.05 -34.85
N PHE A 409 25.92 19.57 -34.23
CA PHE A 409 24.78 19.03 -34.99
C PHE A 409 24.10 20.13 -35.80
N THR A 410 23.89 19.88 -37.08
CA THR A 410 23.30 20.85 -38.01
C THR A 410 21.78 20.73 -38.12
N SER A 411 21.20 19.59 -37.69
CA SER A 411 19.76 19.31 -37.80
C SER A 411 19.31 18.25 -36.78
N GLY A 412 18.00 18.08 -36.65
CA GLY A 412 17.38 17.08 -35.77
C GLY A 412 17.31 17.51 -34.30
N ASP A 413 17.06 16.53 -33.43
CA ASP A 413 16.79 16.78 -32.01
C ASP A 413 17.97 17.42 -31.26
N PHE A 414 19.21 17.24 -31.74
CA PHE A 414 20.41 17.77 -31.08
C PHE A 414 20.98 19.01 -31.75
N GLN A 415 20.24 19.67 -32.66
CA GLN A 415 20.73 20.84 -33.40
C GLN A 415 21.43 21.88 -32.50
N SER A 416 22.57 22.38 -32.98
CA SER A 416 23.44 23.35 -32.31
C SER A 416 24.19 22.84 -31.06
N LEU A 417 24.05 21.56 -30.70
CA LEU A 417 24.84 20.95 -29.63
C LEU A 417 26.18 20.44 -30.16
N ALA A 418 27.20 20.44 -29.29
CA ALA A 418 28.51 19.90 -29.61
C ALA A 418 28.43 18.39 -29.87
N TYR A 419 29.00 17.94 -30.98
CA TYR A 419 29.01 16.53 -31.37
C TYR A 419 29.67 15.66 -30.30
N ASN A 420 30.80 16.14 -29.78
CA ASN A 420 31.58 15.53 -28.71
C ASN A 420 30.79 15.31 -27.42
N PHE A 421 29.74 16.09 -27.19
CA PHE A 421 28.92 15.97 -25.99
C PHE A 421 27.81 14.91 -26.15
N VAL A 422 27.14 14.88 -27.30
CA VAL A 422 26.09 13.89 -27.57
C VAL A 422 26.72 12.52 -27.86
N CYS A 423 27.82 12.49 -28.62
CA CYS A 423 28.57 11.31 -29.02
C CYS A 423 29.87 11.11 -28.21
N CYS A 424 29.79 11.32 -26.90
CA CYS A 424 30.93 11.39 -26.00
C CYS A 424 31.71 10.07 -25.82
N SER A 425 31.07 8.91 -26.02
CA SER A 425 31.76 7.62 -26.06
C SER A 425 32.45 7.39 -27.40
N THR A 426 31.75 7.68 -28.50
CA THR A 426 32.32 7.59 -29.86
C THR A 426 33.55 8.51 -30.01
N CYS A 427 33.45 9.76 -29.55
CA CYS A 427 34.52 10.73 -29.65
C CYS A 427 35.63 10.56 -28.59
N LYS A 428 35.42 9.71 -27.57
CA LYS A 428 36.32 9.54 -26.42
C LYS A 428 36.73 10.87 -25.77
N SER A 429 35.93 11.90 -25.95
CA SER A 429 36.19 13.26 -25.47
C SER A 429 35.52 13.44 -24.14
N ASP A 430 36.26 13.89 -23.13
CA ASP A 430 35.60 14.39 -21.92
C ASP A 430 34.72 15.57 -22.32
N CYS A 431 33.65 15.78 -21.56
CA CYS A 431 32.79 16.94 -21.69
C CYS A 431 33.64 18.20 -21.99
N THR A 432 33.43 18.83 -23.16
CA THR A 432 34.09 20.08 -23.58
C THR A 432 33.01 21.11 -23.91
N ASP A 433 33.29 22.37 -23.61
CA ASP A 433 32.45 23.48 -24.06
C ASP A 433 32.47 23.60 -25.59
N ALA A 434 31.36 24.05 -26.16
CA ALA A 434 31.29 24.49 -27.54
C ALA A 434 32.22 25.69 -27.73
N GLU A 435 32.89 25.73 -28.89
CA GLU A 435 33.77 26.84 -29.26
C GLU A 435 33.00 28.17 -29.30
N ASN A 436 31.75 28.14 -29.76
CA ASN A 436 30.86 29.28 -29.82
C ASN A 436 29.40 28.89 -29.50
N LEU A 437 28.76 29.63 -28.58
CA LEU A 437 27.32 29.65 -28.36
C LEU A 437 26.68 30.67 -29.30
N TRP A 438 25.77 30.21 -30.16
CA TRP A 438 25.04 31.06 -31.09
C TRP A 438 23.64 31.36 -30.53
N LEU A 439 23.44 32.59 -30.08
CA LEU A 439 22.17 33.06 -29.51
C LEU A 439 21.59 34.17 -30.37
N SER A 440 20.29 34.41 -30.25
CA SER A 440 19.62 35.53 -30.92
C SER A 440 20.21 36.89 -30.57
N SER A 441 20.90 36.99 -29.42
CA SER A 441 21.60 38.20 -28.95
C SER A 441 23.04 38.33 -29.42
N GLY A 442 23.62 37.31 -30.06
CA GLY A 442 25.01 37.32 -30.50
C GLY A 442 25.73 35.98 -30.28
N THR A 443 27.04 35.98 -30.54
CA THR A 443 27.92 34.82 -30.36
C THR A 443 28.73 34.99 -29.08
N TYR A 444 28.78 33.96 -28.24
CA TYR A 444 29.47 34.02 -26.93
C TYR A 444 30.31 32.77 -26.68
N THR A 445 31.32 32.88 -25.80
CA THR A 445 31.95 31.68 -25.23
C THR A 445 31.08 31.13 -24.09
N CYS A 446 31.20 29.83 -23.80
CA CYS A 446 30.49 29.21 -22.70
C CYS A 446 30.81 29.83 -21.33
N ASN A 447 32.07 30.13 -21.06
CA ASN A 447 32.45 30.80 -19.82
C ASN A 447 31.87 32.21 -19.73
N ASP A 448 31.93 33.00 -20.80
CA ASP A 448 31.38 34.36 -20.79
C ASP A 448 29.86 34.34 -20.62
N TYR A 449 29.19 33.42 -21.30
CA TYR A 449 27.74 33.33 -21.20
C TYR A 449 27.27 32.80 -19.84
N ILE A 450 27.99 31.87 -19.20
CA ILE A 450 27.55 31.27 -17.91
C ILE A 450 27.96 32.09 -16.70
N PHE A 451 29.17 32.65 -16.71
CA PHE A 451 29.74 33.33 -15.54
C PHE A 451 29.67 34.87 -15.65
N ASN A 452 29.71 35.44 -16.86
CA ASN A 452 29.84 36.88 -17.04
C ASN A 452 28.54 37.57 -17.50
N LEU A 453 27.69 36.88 -18.28
CA LEU A 453 26.48 37.46 -18.90
C LEU A 453 25.17 36.80 -18.45
N GLY A 454 25.20 35.49 -18.22
CA GLY A 454 24.07 34.69 -17.77
C GLY A 454 24.13 34.45 -16.25
N ASN A 455 22.97 34.13 -15.69
CA ASN A 455 22.90 33.54 -14.36
C ASN A 455 23.33 32.06 -14.46
N LYS A 456 24.09 31.51 -13.51
CA LYS A 456 24.57 30.10 -13.48
C LYS A 456 23.46 29.07 -13.78
N ASN A 457 22.22 29.43 -13.44
CA ASN A 457 20.99 28.70 -13.71
C ASN A 457 20.71 28.44 -15.19
N VAL A 458 21.36 29.16 -16.12
CA VAL A 458 21.24 28.96 -17.56
C VAL A 458 21.65 27.54 -17.97
N CYS A 459 22.58 26.94 -17.22
CA CYS A 459 22.96 25.53 -17.37
C CYS A 459 21.80 24.56 -17.23
N TYR A 460 20.76 24.89 -16.47
CA TYR A 460 19.56 24.05 -16.34
C TYR A 460 18.39 24.54 -17.20
N GLN A 461 18.56 25.58 -18.03
CA GLN A 461 17.47 26.03 -18.89
C GLN A 461 17.08 24.97 -19.91
N ILE A 462 15.78 24.64 -19.91
CA ILE A 462 15.17 23.68 -20.82
C ILE A 462 14.51 24.48 -21.94
N SER A 463 14.84 24.15 -23.19
CA SER A 463 14.10 24.60 -24.37
C SER A 463 13.44 23.38 -25.01
N GLY A 464 12.10 23.38 -25.08
CA GLY A 464 11.34 22.15 -25.31
C GLY A 464 11.53 21.15 -24.16
N ASN A 465 12.23 20.05 -24.42
CA ASN A 465 12.55 18.97 -23.45
C ASN A 465 14.08 18.77 -23.26
N LYS A 466 14.92 19.72 -23.69
CA LYS A 466 16.38 19.53 -23.74
C LYS A 466 17.11 20.60 -22.96
N LYS A 467 18.17 20.19 -22.24
CA LYS A 467 19.04 21.08 -21.48
C LYS A 467 20.15 21.66 -22.35
N ILE A 468 19.76 22.50 -23.30
CA ILE A 468 20.61 22.96 -24.40
C ILE A 468 21.94 23.55 -23.91
N TYR A 469 21.91 24.34 -22.84
CA TYR A 469 23.11 25.00 -22.30
C TYR A 469 23.99 24.08 -21.47
N GLU A 470 23.43 23.13 -20.71
CA GLU A 470 24.22 22.05 -20.07
C GLU A 470 25.02 21.29 -21.12
N TYR A 471 24.43 21.10 -22.29
CA TYR A 471 24.99 20.30 -23.38
C TYR A 471 25.99 21.08 -24.23
N ALA A 472 25.71 22.35 -24.52
CA ALA A 472 26.62 23.22 -25.26
C ALA A 472 27.82 23.65 -24.42
N CYS A 473 27.66 23.81 -23.11
CA CYS A 473 28.67 24.41 -22.24
C CYS A 473 29.00 23.54 -21.04
N CYS A 474 29.28 22.28 -21.34
CA CYS A 474 29.34 21.25 -20.33
C CYS A 474 30.45 21.49 -19.28
N LYS A 475 31.66 21.97 -19.64
CA LYS A 475 32.72 22.27 -18.65
C LYS A 475 32.37 23.49 -17.84
N SER A 476 31.95 24.56 -18.49
CA SER A 476 31.54 25.79 -17.81
C SER A 476 30.36 25.54 -16.86
N CYS A 477 29.40 24.72 -17.28
CA CYS A 477 28.28 24.33 -16.44
C CYS A 477 28.74 23.48 -15.27
N GLU A 478 29.58 22.46 -15.50
CA GLU A 478 30.05 21.65 -14.37
C GLU A 478 30.92 22.42 -13.39
N ALA A 479 31.69 23.40 -13.86
CA ALA A 479 32.37 24.34 -12.98
C ALA A 479 31.41 25.27 -12.22
N ALA A 480 30.21 25.51 -12.75
CA ALA A 480 29.18 26.30 -12.08
C ALA A 480 28.29 25.48 -11.13
N ARG A 481 28.36 24.14 -11.18
CA ARG A 481 27.53 23.22 -10.39
C ARG A 481 27.92 23.23 -8.92
N ASP A 482 26.93 23.31 -8.03
CA ASP A 482 27.12 23.12 -6.59
C ASP A 482 27.26 21.62 -6.28
N THR A 483 28.49 21.20 -5.98
CA THR A 483 28.81 19.80 -5.64
C THR A 483 28.53 19.45 -4.18
N THR A 484 28.26 20.46 -3.34
CA THR A 484 27.96 20.27 -1.91
C THR A 484 26.47 20.03 -1.64
N ASN A 485 25.60 20.42 -2.59
CA ASN A 485 24.17 20.20 -2.54
C ASN A 485 23.68 19.45 -3.79
N THR A 486 23.92 18.14 -3.83
CA THR A 486 23.58 17.27 -4.97
C THR A 486 22.07 17.19 -5.27
N ALA A 487 21.22 17.48 -4.29
CA ALA A 487 19.77 17.57 -4.46
C ALA A 487 19.31 18.89 -5.09
N CYS A 488 20.16 19.93 -5.08
CA CYS A 488 19.86 21.24 -5.67
C CYS A 488 21.11 21.86 -6.34
N PRO A 489 21.70 21.18 -7.32
CA PRO A 489 23.03 21.50 -7.86
C PRO A 489 23.10 22.85 -8.62
N TRP A 490 21.94 23.42 -8.96
CA TRP A 490 21.81 24.65 -9.74
C TRP A 490 20.98 25.74 -9.05
N GLY A 491 20.60 25.53 -7.79
CA GLY A 491 19.75 26.49 -7.06
C GLY A 491 18.38 26.73 -7.70
N ASN A 492 17.82 27.93 -7.48
CA ASN A 492 16.51 28.31 -8.02
C ASN A 492 16.60 28.75 -9.48
N VAL A 493 16.22 27.87 -10.41
CA VAL A 493 16.36 28.08 -11.85
C VAL A 493 15.40 29.15 -12.39
N LYS A 494 14.16 29.23 -11.89
CA LYS A 494 13.17 30.24 -12.29
C LYS A 494 12.99 31.32 -11.22
N THR A 495 14.01 32.17 -11.02
CA THR A 495 14.07 33.16 -9.92
C THR A 495 12.77 33.92 -9.63
N ILE A 496 12.05 34.40 -10.66
CA ILE A 496 10.76 35.11 -10.48
C ILE A 496 9.63 34.17 -10.01
N ALA A 497 9.49 32.99 -10.61
CA ALA A 497 8.51 32.00 -10.20
C ALA A 497 8.80 31.44 -8.80
N CYS A 498 10.09 31.26 -8.47
CA CYS A 498 10.54 30.80 -7.17
C CYS A 498 10.38 31.86 -6.08
N ALA A 499 10.43 33.15 -6.41
CA ALA A 499 10.09 34.22 -5.49
C ALA A 499 8.60 34.21 -5.13
N ALA A 500 7.71 33.87 -6.09
CA ALA A 500 6.28 33.70 -5.79
C ALA A 500 6.01 32.56 -4.79
N LEU A 501 6.82 31.50 -4.81
CA LEU A 501 6.73 30.39 -3.85
C LEU A 501 7.14 30.79 -2.42
N GLN A 502 7.96 31.83 -2.23
CA GLN A 502 8.35 32.31 -0.90
C GLN A 502 7.17 32.89 -0.11
N SER A 503 6.06 33.21 -0.78
CA SER A 503 4.81 33.65 -0.13
C SER A 503 3.96 32.49 0.43
N LYS A 504 4.35 31.24 0.15
CA LYS A 504 3.67 30.04 0.68
C LYS A 504 4.06 29.78 2.14
N SER A 505 3.16 29.17 2.89
CA SER A 505 3.38 28.85 4.31
C SER A 505 4.56 27.88 4.49
N PRO A 506 5.36 28.02 5.57
CA PRO A 506 6.36 27.03 5.96
C PRO A 506 5.71 25.64 6.08
N GLY A 507 6.35 24.60 5.53
CA GLY A 507 5.80 23.25 5.42
C GLY A 507 5.10 22.94 4.08
N TYR A 508 5.03 23.91 3.16
CA TYR A 508 4.52 23.66 1.80
C TYR A 508 5.41 22.68 1.03
N ILE A 509 4.83 21.56 0.57
CA ILE A 509 5.49 20.59 -0.29
C ILE A 509 5.35 21.04 -1.74
N CYS A 510 6.48 21.34 -2.37
CA CYS A 510 6.51 21.73 -3.77
C CYS A 510 6.09 20.58 -4.69
N LYS A 511 5.33 20.91 -5.73
CA LYS A 511 5.05 19.99 -6.85
C LYS A 511 6.35 19.65 -7.59
N GLU A 512 6.38 18.53 -8.30
CA GLU A 512 7.58 18.08 -9.04
C GLU A 512 8.13 19.15 -10.01
N THR A 513 7.24 19.84 -10.71
CA THR A 513 7.60 20.94 -11.62
C THR A 513 8.15 22.18 -10.89
N GLU A 514 7.71 22.41 -9.65
CA GLU A 514 8.22 23.46 -8.75
C GLU A 514 9.58 23.06 -8.17
N LEU A 515 9.76 21.80 -7.77
CA LEU A 515 11.02 21.26 -7.27
C LEU A 515 12.12 21.34 -8.34
N GLN A 516 11.80 20.99 -9.60
CA GLN A 516 12.73 21.12 -10.73
C GLN A 516 13.14 22.58 -11.00
N SER A 517 12.23 23.53 -10.79
CA SER A 517 12.48 24.95 -11.11
C SER A 517 13.01 25.76 -9.93
N CYS A 518 12.75 25.33 -8.69
CA CYS A 518 12.87 26.11 -7.46
C CYS A 518 13.40 25.29 -6.28
N CYS A 519 14.28 24.31 -6.52
CA CYS A 519 14.74 23.36 -5.51
C CYS A 519 15.25 24.01 -4.21
N ARG A 520 15.87 25.19 -4.28
CA ARG A 520 16.40 25.86 -3.09
C ARG A 520 15.29 26.51 -2.27
N THR A 521 14.34 27.19 -2.93
CA THR A 521 13.14 27.71 -2.25
C THR A 521 12.31 26.58 -1.67
N CYS A 522 12.11 25.50 -2.43
CA CYS A 522 11.37 24.33 -1.99
C CYS A 522 12.03 23.64 -0.79
N GLY A 523 13.36 23.47 -0.82
CA GLY A 523 14.12 22.92 0.31
C GLY A 523 14.01 23.77 1.58
N LEU A 524 13.95 25.10 1.46
CA LEU A 524 13.75 25.98 2.63
C LEU A 524 12.31 25.93 3.16
N LEU A 525 11.32 25.86 2.27
CA LEU A 525 9.90 25.72 2.64
C LEU A 525 9.62 24.38 3.32
N SER A 526 10.22 23.28 2.85
CA SER A 526 10.10 21.97 3.46
C SER A 526 10.84 21.87 4.80
N SER A 527 11.91 22.66 4.99
CA SER A 527 12.69 22.69 6.24
C SER A 527 12.11 23.61 7.32
N GLY A 528 11.09 24.42 7.01
CA GLY A 528 10.45 25.33 7.96
C GLY A 528 11.29 26.55 8.36
N VAL A 529 12.35 26.89 7.63
CA VAL A 529 13.29 27.97 8.00
C VAL A 529 12.86 29.30 7.36
N SER A 530 12.45 30.28 8.19
CA SER A 530 12.10 31.64 7.76
C SER A 530 13.36 32.51 7.54
N THR A 531 13.44 33.22 6.41
CA THR A 531 14.53 34.16 6.12
C THR A 531 14.13 35.61 6.41
N SER A 532 14.85 36.29 7.31
CA SER A 532 14.97 37.75 7.33
C SER A 532 16.43 38.17 7.06
N THR A 533 16.60 39.36 6.51
CA THR A 533 17.69 39.84 5.63
C THR A 533 19.00 40.33 6.30
N ALA A 534 20.12 40.05 5.59
CA ALA A 534 21.32 40.86 5.26
C ALA A 534 22.39 41.30 6.32
N LEU A 535 23.65 40.82 6.14
CA LEU A 535 24.94 41.56 5.90
C LEU A 535 26.19 40.68 6.20
N ILE A 536 27.27 40.84 5.42
CA ILE A 536 28.57 40.11 5.37
C ILE A 536 29.68 40.99 6.01
N PRO A 537 30.91 40.53 6.37
CA PRO A 537 31.46 39.26 6.90
C PRO A 537 32.30 39.47 8.20
N SER A 538 32.80 38.38 8.83
CA SER A 538 34.25 38.14 9.09
C SER A 538 34.54 36.82 9.82
N THR A 539 35.41 36.01 9.19
CA THR A 539 36.53 35.19 9.74
C THR A 539 36.34 34.03 10.75
N ILE A 540 36.84 32.85 10.32
CA ILE A 540 37.85 31.96 10.98
C ILE A 540 37.40 31.31 12.31
N THR A 541 37.32 29.99 12.56
CA THR A 541 38.25 28.86 12.35
C THR A 541 37.53 27.55 12.74
N SER A 542 37.92 26.40 12.16
CA SER A 542 37.65 25.05 12.71
C SER A 542 38.43 24.80 14.02
N PRO A 543 38.06 23.77 14.79
CA PRO A 543 38.86 22.54 14.67
C PRO A 543 38.07 21.22 14.75
N THR A 544 38.54 20.29 13.91
CA THR A 544 38.76 18.85 14.14
C THR A 544 38.56 18.32 15.57
N ASN A 545 37.88 17.17 15.70
CA ASN A 545 38.24 16.10 16.63
C ASN A 545 37.57 14.76 16.24
N THR A 546 38.41 13.84 15.73
CA THR A 546 38.36 12.38 15.93
C THR A 546 39.41 12.11 17.02
N PRO A 547 39.33 11.13 17.96
CA PRO A 547 39.08 9.70 17.74
C PRO A 547 38.22 9.07 18.89
N THR A 548 37.87 7.78 18.99
CA THR A 548 38.71 6.57 18.95
C THR A 548 37.81 5.33 19.11
N THR A 549 38.30 4.22 18.58
CA THR A 549 37.87 2.82 18.62
C THR A 549 37.46 2.24 19.98
N THR A 550 36.57 1.25 19.95
CA THR A 550 36.82 -0.06 20.60
C THR A 550 36.02 -1.19 19.96
N SER A 551 36.77 -2.23 19.59
CA SER A 551 36.33 -3.52 19.08
C SER A 551 35.98 -4.49 20.21
N THR A 552 34.89 -5.24 20.07
CA THR A 552 34.75 -6.55 20.72
C THR A 552 34.11 -7.54 19.75
N THR A 553 34.92 -8.54 19.38
CA THR A 553 34.56 -9.75 18.67
C THR A 553 33.78 -10.68 19.59
N ASN A 554 32.67 -11.26 19.10
CA ASN A 554 32.17 -12.55 19.59
C ASN A 554 31.42 -13.29 18.47
N THR A 555 31.91 -14.49 18.19
CA THR A 555 31.39 -15.48 17.22
C THR A 555 30.12 -16.15 17.76
N PRO A 556 29.09 -16.44 16.94
CA PRO A 556 27.97 -17.27 17.34
C PRO A 556 28.12 -18.72 16.88
N THR A 557 27.87 -19.64 17.83
CA THR A 557 27.78 -21.09 17.66
C THR A 557 26.40 -21.49 17.15
N THR A 558 26.34 -22.29 16.10
CA THR A 558 25.13 -22.85 15.48
C THR A 558 24.66 -24.08 16.25
N THR A 559 23.36 -24.17 16.55
CA THR A 559 22.69 -25.45 16.87
C THR A 559 21.30 -25.48 16.25
N THR A 560 21.06 -26.53 15.48
CA THR A 560 19.83 -26.85 14.75
C THR A 560 19.07 -27.93 15.54
N SER A 561 17.75 -27.79 15.73
CA SER A 561 16.89 -28.98 15.89
C SER A 561 15.44 -28.71 15.49
N THR A 562 15.00 -29.47 14.50
CA THR A 562 13.66 -29.68 13.94
C THR A 562 12.61 -30.20 14.93
N ILE A 563 11.35 -29.74 14.81
CA ILE A 563 10.17 -30.40 15.38
C ILE A 563 9.09 -30.56 14.30
N LYS A 564 8.64 -31.80 14.07
CA LYS A 564 7.49 -32.18 13.22
C LYS A 564 6.19 -32.12 14.03
N LYS A 565 5.07 -31.73 13.40
CA LYS A 565 3.69 -31.96 13.91
C LYS A 565 2.77 -32.44 12.78
N PRO A 566 1.86 -33.42 13.01
CA PRO A 566 1.02 -34.00 11.96
C PRO A 566 -0.41 -33.43 11.95
N ALA A 567 -1.01 -33.33 10.76
CA ALA A 567 -2.44 -33.05 10.55
C ALA A 567 -3.23 -34.36 10.35
N THR A 568 -4.47 -34.40 10.81
CA THR A 568 -5.35 -35.60 10.76
C THR A 568 -6.62 -35.30 9.96
N ILE A 569 -7.00 -36.23 9.08
CA ILE A 569 -8.19 -36.19 8.18
C ILE A 569 -9.17 -37.27 8.65
N ILE A 570 -10.48 -36.98 8.74
CA ILE A 570 -11.53 -37.98 9.04
C ILE A 570 -12.79 -37.74 8.18
N SER A 571 -13.38 -38.85 7.71
CA SER A 571 -14.53 -38.98 6.79
C SER A 571 -15.81 -39.54 7.45
N THR A 572 -16.96 -38.94 7.08
CA THR A 572 -18.39 -39.37 6.88
C THR A 572 -18.94 -40.72 7.43
N PRO A 573 -20.26 -40.85 7.80
CA PRO A 573 -21.43 -40.83 6.85
C PRO A 573 -22.84 -40.32 7.32
N THR A 574 -23.66 -40.00 6.28
CA THR A 574 -25.15 -39.88 6.00
C THR A 574 -26.19 -40.40 7.04
N GLU A 575 -27.47 -39.99 7.20
CA GLU A 575 -28.65 -39.46 6.41
C GLU A 575 -29.82 -39.18 7.45
N PRO A 576 -31.13 -38.89 7.16
CA PRO A 576 -31.86 -38.04 6.21
C PRO A 576 -32.90 -37.07 6.88
N THR A 577 -33.61 -36.31 6.03
CA THR A 577 -34.51 -35.13 6.17
C THR A 577 -35.98 -35.35 6.57
N THR A 578 -36.66 -34.31 7.11
CA THR A 578 -38.08 -33.96 6.81
C THR A 578 -38.41 -32.46 7.03
N SER A 579 -39.24 -31.91 6.16
CA SER A 579 -39.69 -30.51 5.99
C SER A 579 -41.06 -30.18 6.61
N THR A 580 -41.33 -28.91 6.95
CA THR A 580 -42.67 -28.27 6.81
C THR A 580 -42.61 -26.73 6.88
N SER A 581 -43.44 -26.06 6.07
CA SER A 581 -43.63 -24.61 5.84
C SER A 581 -44.59 -23.91 6.83
N THR A 582 -44.53 -22.56 6.97
CA THR A 582 -45.69 -21.63 6.74
C THR A 582 -45.41 -20.12 7.02
N SER A 583 -45.83 -19.28 6.05
CA SER A 583 -46.47 -17.92 6.04
C SER A 583 -45.98 -16.68 6.82
N THR A 584 -45.95 -15.54 6.09
CA THR A 584 -45.68 -14.12 6.43
C THR A 584 -46.91 -13.27 6.81
N PRO A 585 -46.71 -12.10 7.45
CA PRO A 585 -47.61 -10.94 7.33
C PRO A 585 -46.93 -9.60 6.92
N LYS A 586 -47.74 -8.69 6.34
CA LYS A 586 -47.46 -7.37 5.72
C LYS A 586 -47.25 -6.21 6.72
N ILE A 587 -46.54 -5.15 6.30
CA ILE A 587 -46.33 -3.88 7.03
C ILE A 587 -46.79 -2.65 6.18
N ILE A 588 -47.30 -1.60 6.86
CA ILE A 588 -47.98 -0.38 6.37
C ILE A 588 -47.00 0.81 6.26
N VAL A 589 -47.22 1.74 5.31
CA VAL A 589 -46.38 2.93 5.02
C VAL A 589 -47.12 4.26 5.35
N PRO A 590 -46.46 5.29 5.94
CA PRO A 590 -47.08 6.58 6.30
C PRO A 590 -47.09 7.63 5.17
N THR A 591 -47.84 8.72 5.37
CA THR A 591 -48.29 9.68 4.34
C THR A 591 -47.48 10.99 4.25
N VAL A 592 -47.65 11.67 3.12
CA VAL A 592 -46.88 12.81 2.57
C VAL A 592 -46.74 14.03 3.51
N GLU A 593 -47.67 14.23 4.44
CA GLU A 593 -47.67 15.40 5.33
C GLU A 593 -46.50 15.37 6.36
N GLU A 594 -45.92 14.19 6.61
CA GLU A 594 -44.75 14.04 7.49
C GLU A 594 -43.42 14.45 6.83
N CYS A 595 -43.36 14.48 5.49
CA CYS A 595 -42.14 14.82 4.74
C CYS A 595 -41.87 16.34 4.65
N ASP A 596 -42.90 17.18 4.64
CA ASP A 596 -42.75 18.63 4.41
C ASP A 596 -42.12 19.42 5.57
N LYS A 597 -42.11 18.86 6.79
CA LYS A 597 -41.53 19.55 7.96
C LYS A 597 -40.00 19.57 8.00
N LYS A 598 -39.29 18.88 7.08
CA LYS A 598 -37.82 18.69 7.14
C LYS A 598 -36.95 19.53 6.19
N LYS A 599 -37.49 20.50 5.44
CA LYS A 599 -36.73 21.47 4.59
C LYS A 599 -35.51 20.86 3.84
N MET A 600 -35.73 20.03 2.82
CA MET A 600 -34.70 19.65 1.84
C MET A 600 -35.01 20.29 0.48
N LEU A 601 -34.04 20.97 -0.13
CA LEU A 601 -34.22 21.91 -1.25
C LEU A 601 -34.22 21.26 -2.66
N TYR A 602 -35.09 21.84 -3.51
CA TYR A 602 -35.16 21.96 -5.00
C TYR A 602 -35.57 20.77 -5.89
N CYS A 603 -36.71 20.94 -6.59
CA CYS A 603 -37.22 20.14 -7.72
C CYS A 603 -37.16 20.97 -9.02
N ASP A 604 -36.70 20.38 -10.12
CA ASP A 604 -36.89 20.94 -11.48
C ASP A 604 -38.20 20.43 -12.09
N ALA A 605 -38.96 21.35 -12.69
CA ALA A 605 -40.31 21.16 -13.20
C ALA A 605 -40.28 20.91 -14.72
N SER A 606 -39.95 19.70 -15.16
CA SER A 606 -39.97 19.38 -16.60
C SER A 606 -40.40 17.96 -16.99
N VAL A 607 -41.05 17.18 -16.11
CA VAL A 607 -41.67 15.90 -16.48
C VAL A 607 -43.16 15.91 -16.20
N LYS A 608 -43.95 16.15 -17.25
CA LYS A 608 -45.40 15.94 -17.23
C LYS A 608 -45.71 14.47 -17.53
N ASN A 609 -46.53 13.90 -16.67
CA ASN A 609 -47.30 12.64 -16.76
C ASN A 609 -46.63 11.30 -16.40
N THR A 610 -47.40 10.58 -15.56
CA THR A 610 -47.36 9.18 -15.13
C THR A 610 -46.46 8.79 -13.94
N SER A 611 -47.15 8.56 -12.81
CA SER A 611 -46.80 7.72 -11.65
C SER A 611 -45.49 8.03 -10.90
N ALA A 612 -45.60 8.89 -9.90
CA ALA A 612 -44.52 9.24 -8.98
C ALA A 612 -44.09 8.07 -8.09
N ILE A 613 -42.90 7.52 -8.36
CA ILE A 613 -42.09 6.79 -7.39
C ILE A 613 -41.16 7.85 -6.78
N CYS A 614 -41.30 8.13 -5.47
CA CYS A 614 -40.32 8.92 -4.74
C CYS A 614 -39.01 8.12 -4.63
N VAL A 615 -38.13 8.27 -5.61
CA VAL A 615 -36.74 7.88 -5.49
C VAL A 615 -36.05 8.94 -4.65
N LEU A 616 -35.54 8.55 -3.49
CA LEU A 616 -34.61 9.35 -2.71
C LEU A 616 -33.33 9.48 -3.55
N CYS A 617 -33.21 10.55 -4.35
CA CYS A 617 -31.95 10.92 -4.99
C CYS A 617 -30.99 11.42 -3.90
N ILE A 618 -30.34 10.49 -3.20
CA ILE A 618 -29.04 10.78 -2.62
C ILE A 618 -28.11 10.97 -3.81
N LEU A 619 -27.58 12.17 -3.97
CA LEU A 619 -26.42 12.46 -4.80
C LEU A 619 -25.23 11.68 -4.22
N ILE A 620 -25.16 10.38 -4.53
CA ILE A 620 -23.94 9.60 -4.41
C ILE A 620 -23.21 9.84 -5.73
N VAL A 621 -22.12 10.59 -5.66
CA VAL A 621 -21.10 10.56 -6.69
C VAL A 621 -20.60 9.11 -6.74
N VAL A 622 -21.06 8.36 -7.73
CA VAL A 622 -20.63 6.98 -7.98
C VAL A 622 -19.20 7.01 -8.49
N TYR A 623 -18.23 6.74 -7.62
CA TYR A 623 -16.89 6.36 -8.04
C TYR A 623 -16.89 4.86 -8.34
N ASN A 624 -16.86 4.55 -9.63
CA ASN A 624 -16.68 3.19 -10.13
C ASN A 624 -15.19 2.85 -10.08
N TYR A 625 -14.83 1.78 -9.37
CA TYR A 625 -13.43 1.39 -9.17
C TYR A 625 -12.77 0.75 -10.41
N ASP A 626 -13.50 0.56 -11.52
CA ASP A 626 -12.98 -0.13 -12.71
C ASP A 626 -12.58 0.79 -13.89
N LYS A 627 -12.82 2.11 -13.82
CA LYS A 627 -12.34 3.07 -14.85
C LYS A 627 -12.15 4.46 -14.26
N MET A 628 -10.90 4.89 -14.08
CA MET A 628 -10.56 6.31 -14.01
C MET A 628 -10.20 6.79 -15.41
N ASP A 629 -11.20 7.20 -16.17
CA ASP A 629 -11.01 8.12 -17.29
C ASP A 629 -12.20 9.09 -17.32
N VAL A 630 -11.92 10.37 -17.09
CA VAL A 630 -12.87 11.45 -17.38
C VAL A 630 -12.87 11.63 -18.88
N GLN A 631 -13.83 11.00 -19.57
CA GLN A 631 -14.24 11.45 -20.89
C GLN A 631 -15.69 11.94 -20.84
N LEU A 632 -15.84 13.26 -20.93
CA LEU A 632 -17.07 13.90 -21.39
C LEU A 632 -17.39 13.37 -22.80
N ILE A 633 -18.38 12.50 -22.91
CA ILE A 633 -19.02 12.20 -24.20
C ILE A 633 -20.45 12.72 -24.10
N LYS A 634 -20.79 13.60 -25.04
CA LYS A 634 -22.05 14.33 -25.17
C LYS A 634 -23.29 13.46 -25.19
#